data_AF-A0A6M0S3P6-F1
#
_entry.id   AF-A0A6M0S3P6-F1
#
_cell.length_a   1.000
_cell.length_b   1.000
_cell.length_c   1.000
_cell.angle_alpha   90.00
_cell.angle_beta   90.00
_cell.angle_gamma   90.00
#
_symmetry.space_group_name_H-M   'P 1'
#
loop_
_entity.id
_entity.type
_entity.pdbx_description
1 polymer ?
#
loop_
_entity_poly.entity_id
_entity_poly.type
_entity_poly.pdbx_seq_one_letter_code
_entity_poly.pdbx_strand_id
1 'polypeptide(L)'
;MQIIKEIRLPYEKNGHTRSCMCVVRSNFYGGGLDYIQKLVGAARETYPGLQDNQIRVVQFAGTAYARTYGIEFECPDQGVSVPPDGWREIVELEFTF
;
A
#
# COMPACT_ATOMS: atom_id res chain seq x y z
N MET A 1 16.85 -3.35 -4.69
CA MET A 1 15.60 -3.27 -3.90
C MET A 1 14.65 -2.38 -4.66
N GLN A 2 13.58 -2.94 -5.24
CA GLN A 2 12.60 -2.15 -5.96
C GLN A 2 11.44 -1.83 -5.03
N ILE A 3 11.09 -0.55 -4.90
CA ILE A 3 9.87 -0.11 -4.22
C ILE A 3 8.72 -0.18 -5.23
N ILE A 4 7.63 -0.79 -4.82
CA ILE A 4 6.42 -0.96 -5.60
C ILE A 4 5.31 -0.19 -4.87
N LYS A 5 4.70 0.77 -5.56
CA LYS A 5 3.60 1.59 -5.07
C LYS A 5 2.32 1.15 -5.76
N GLU A 6 1.33 0.70 -4.99
CA GLU A 6 0.08 0.16 -5.50
C GLU A 6 -1.11 0.80 -4.80
N ILE A 7 -2.19 1.04 -5.52
CA ILE A 7 -3.40 1.66 -4.99
C ILE A 7 -4.62 0.88 -5.45
N ARG A 8 -5.51 0.61 -4.51
CA ARG A 8 -6.86 0.14 -4.78
C ARG A 8 -7.79 1.34 -4.71
N LEU A 9 -8.32 1.76 -5.85
CA LEU A 9 -9.31 2.83 -5.90
C LEU A 9 -10.62 2.38 -5.26
N PRO A 10 -11.49 3.31 -4.82
CA PRO A 10 -12.82 2.96 -4.35
C PRO A 10 -13.63 2.24 -5.44
N TYR A 11 -14.31 1.15 -5.09
CA TYR A 11 -15.22 0.45 -6.01
C TYR A 11 -16.32 -0.28 -5.25
N GLU A 12 -17.42 -0.57 -5.94
CA GLU A 12 -18.52 -1.37 -5.39
C GLU A 12 -18.35 -2.85 -5.73
N LYS A 13 -18.51 -3.72 -4.72
CA LYS A 13 -18.53 -5.17 -4.90
C LYS A 13 -19.56 -5.79 -3.97
N ASN A 14 -20.48 -6.57 -4.53
CA ASN A 14 -21.55 -7.27 -3.78
C ASN A 14 -22.41 -6.32 -2.91
N GLY A 15 -22.69 -5.11 -3.38
CA GLY A 15 -23.48 -4.12 -2.62
C GLY A 15 -22.71 -3.42 -1.49
N HIS A 16 -21.38 -3.60 -1.42
CA HIS A 16 -20.52 -2.91 -0.46
C HIS A 16 -19.48 -2.04 -1.17
N THR A 17 -19.32 -0.81 -0.70
CA THR A 17 -18.23 0.08 -1.13
C THR A 17 -16.93 -0.36 -0.45
N ARG A 18 -15.92 -0.69 -1.26
CA ARG A 18 -14.56 -0.89 -0.79
C ARG A 18 -13.85 0.46 -0.76
N SER A 19 -13.25 0.80 0.37
CA SER A 19 -12.50 2.04 0.56
C SER A 19 -11.19 2.04 -0.24
N CYS A 20 -10.67 3.24 -0.51
CA CYS A 20 -9.36 3.38 -1.12
C CYS A 20 -8.27 2.85 -0.20
N MET A 21 -7.34 2.05 -0.73
CA MET A 21 -6.19 1.52 0.03
C MET A 21 -4.90 1.71 -0.74
N CYS A 22 -3.87 2.23 -0.09
CA CYS A 22 -2.52 2.33 -0.61
C CYS A 22 -1.63 1.22 -0.04
N VAL A 23 -0.77 0.66 -0.88
CA VAL A 23 0.24 -0.33 -0.52
C VAL A 23 1.59 0.14 -1.03
N VAL A 24 2.59 0.16 -0.15
CA VAL A 24 3.99 0.35 -0.54
C VAL A 24 4.78 -0.83 -0.04
N ARG A 25 5.28 -1.64 -0.98
CA ARG A 25 6.02 -2.86 -0.68
C ARG A 25 7.34 -2.87 -1.43
N SER A 26 8.17 -3.86 -1.14
CA SER A 26 9.31 -4.16 -1.99
C SER A 26 9.48 -5.66 -2.18
N ASN A 27 10.15 -6.01 -3.28
CA ASN A 27 10.52 -7.37 -3.65
C ASN A 27 11.61 -7.98 -2.76
N PHE A 28 12.03 -7.27 -1.71
CA PHE A 28 13.02 -7.72 -0.75
C PHE A 28 12.35 -8.16 0.55
N TYR A 29 12.72 -9.35 1.03
CA TYR A 29 12.23 -9.87 2.30
C TYR A 29 13.20 -9.47 3.43
N GLY A 30 13.08 -8.22 3.89
CA GLY A 30 13.89 -7.68 4.99
C GLY A 30 13.02 -6.96 6.02
N GLY A 31 13.07 -7.38 7.28
CA GLY A 31 12.25 -6.84 8.38
C GLY A 31 12.94 -5.79 9.24
N GLY A 32 13.96 -5.09 8.72
CA GLY A 32 14.70 -4.07 9.48
C GLY A 32 13.93 -2.75 9.62
N LEU A 33 14.11 -2.04 10.74
CA LEU A 33 13.46 -0.74 10.97
C LEU A 33 13.78 0.29 9.87
N ASP A 34 15.04 0.35 9.43
CA ASP A 34 15.49 1.22 8.33
C ASP A 34 14.75 0.94 7.01
N TYR A 35 14.34 -0.31 6.80
CA TYR A 35 13.60 -0.70 5.60
C TYR A 35 12.16 -0.20 5.66
N ILE A 36 11.50 -0.33 6.82
CA ILE A 36 10.15 0.23 7.04
C ILE A 36 10.19 1.74 6.81
N GLN A 37 11.20 2.43 7.36
CA GLN A 37 11.35 3.88 7.17
C GLN A 37 11.51 4.28 5.69
N LYS A 38 12.19 3.47 4.87
CA LYS A 38 12.29 3.72 3.41
C LYS A 38 10.93 3.59 2.71
N LEU A 39 10.12 2.61 3.09
CA LEU A 39 8.76 2.44 2.54
C LEU A 39 7.85 3.61 2.95
N VAL A 40 7.91 4.02 4.21
CA VAL A 40 7.18 5.19 4.72
C VAL A 40 7.63 6.46 3.99
N GLY A 41 8.93 6.64 3.78
CA GLY A 41 9.47 7.76 3.00
C GLY A 41 8.91 7.81 1.59
N ALA A 42 8.89 6.67 0.89
CA ALA A 42 8.34 6.57 -0.46
C ALA A 42 6.82 6.83 -0.53
N ALA A 43 6.07 6.50 0.52
CA ALA A 43 4.66 6.87 0.65
C ALA A 43 4.49 8.38 0.88
N ARG A 44 5.34 8.98 1.72
CA ARG A 44 5.31 10.42 2.05
C ARG A 44 5.71 11.34 0.91
N GLU A 45 6.45 10.85 -0.08
CA GLU A 45 6.67 11.58 -1.35
C GLU A 45 5.34 11.94 -2.02
N THR A 46 4.36 11.02 -1.99
CA THR A 46 3.01 11.25 -2.54
C THR A 46 2.06 11.83 -1.50
N TYR A 47 2.19 11.42 -0.23
CA TYR A 47 1.32 11.84 0.87
C TYR A 47 2.13 12.45 2.02
N PRO A 48 2.61 13.71 1.91
CA PRO A 48 3.48 14.33 2.91
C PRO A 48 2.87 14.39 4.33
N GLY A 49 1.53 14.43 4.42
CA GLY A 49 0.80 14.45 5.68
C GLY A 49 0.56 13.09 6.34
N LEU A 50 1.04 11.98 5.76
CA LEU A 50 0.82 10.63 6.28
C LEU A 50 1.51 10.44 7.63
N GLN A 51 0.71 10.19 8.67
CA GLN A 51 1.18 9.98 10.04
C GLN A 51 1.46 8.51 10.32
N ASP A 52 2.41 8.23 11.22
CA ASP A 52 2.83 6.84 11.53
C ASP A 52 1.68 5.97 12.06
N ASN A 53 0.74 6.56 12.81
CA ASN A 53 -0.44 5.86 13.34
C ASN A 53 -1.47 5.47 12.28
N GLN A 54 -1.36 5.99 11.06
CA GLN A 54 -2.21 5.61 9.91
C GLN A 54 -1.63 4.45 9.11
N ILE A 55 -0.38 4.05 9.42
CA ILE A 55 0.38 3.07 8.66
C ILE A 55 0.34 1.73 9.40
N ARG A 56 -0.06 0.69 8.68
CA ARG A 56 0.05 -0.69 9.14
C ARG A 56 1.21 -1.34 8.43
N VAL A 57 2.08 -1.99 9.19
CA VAL A 57 3.17 -2.78 8.63
C VAL A 57 2.64 -4.20 8.42
N VAL A 58 2.76 -4.69 7.19
CA VAL A 58 2.09 -5.91 6.75
C VAL A 58 3.09 -6.87 6.10
N GLN A 59 2.98 -8.13 6.49
CA GLN A 59 3.55 -9.23 5.73
C GLN A 59 2.48 -9.77 4.79
N PHE A 60 2.69 -9.60 3.48
CA PHE A 60 1.71 -10.04 2.51
C PHE A 60 1.84 -11.55 2.26
N ALA A 61 0.70 -12.22 2.14
CA ALA A 61 0.63 -13.60 1.70
C ALA A 61 -0.08 -13.73 0.35
N GLY A 62 -0.08 -14.94 -0.21
CA GLY A 62 -0.59 -15.19 -1.56
C GLY A 62 0.52 -15.34 -2.60
N THR A 63 0.19 -15.83 -3.79
CA THR A 63 1.17 -16.18 -4.83
C THR A 63 1.80 -14.96 -5.49
N ALA A 64 1.10 -13.83 -5.62
CA ALA A 64 1.65 -12.63 -6.26
C ALA A 64 2.43 -11.74 -5.27
N TYR A 65 2.14 -11.83 -3.97
CA TYR A 65 2.82 -11.08 -2.91
C TYR A 65 3.67 -11.95 -1.97
N ALA A 66 3.85 -13.24 -2.30
CA ALA A 66 4.68 -14.17 -1.54
C ALA A 66 6.06 -13.56 -1.28
N ARG A 67 6.48 -13.64 0.00
CA ARG A 67 7.81 -13.15 0.45
C ARG A 67 7.99 -11.63 0.27
N THR A 68 6.91 -10.87 0.31
CA THR A 68 6.99 -9.41 0.35
C THR A 68 6.55 -8.87 1.70
N TYR A 69 7.24 -7.82 2.15
CA TYR A 69 6.95 -7.07 3.36
C TYR A 69 6.72 -5.62 2.95
N GLY A 70 5.72 -4.97 3.53
CA GLY A 70 5.38 -3.62 3.16
C GLY A 70 4.56 -2.88 4.20
N ILE A 71 4.00 -1.77 3.75
CA ILE A 71 3.06 -0.97 4.51
C ILE A 71 1.75 -0.83 3.74
N GLU A 72 0.65 -0.75 4.48
CA GLU A 72 -0.66 -0.37 3.96
C GLU A 72 -1.24 0.79 4.77
N PHE A 73 -2.03 1.63 4.11
CA PHE A 73 -2.75 2.73 4.74
C PHE A 73 -3.95 3.14 3.88
N GLU A 74 -5.01 3.60 4.52
CA GLU A 74 -6.14 4.19 3.80
C GLU A 74 -5.69 5.45 3.06
N CYS A 75 -6.17 5.63 1.82
CA CYS A 75 -5.81 6.81 1.04
C CYS A 75 -6.25 8.08 1.81
N PRO A 76 -5.32 9.00 2.12
CA PRO A 76 -5.68 10.23 2.83
C PRO A 76 -6.67 11.09 2.05
N ASP A 77 -6.64 11.01 0.73
CA ASP A 77 -7.64 11.58 -0.16
C ASP A 77 -8.64 10.49 -0.57
N GLN A 78 -9.87 10.58 -0.07
CA GLN A 78 -10.93 9.62 -0.37
C GLN A 78 -11.64 9.90 -1.70
N GLY A 79 -11.32 11.02 -2.37
CA GLY A 79 -11.85 11.39 -3.69
C GLY A 79 -11.02 10.92 -4.88
N VAL A 80 -9.95 10.16 -4.64
CA VAL A 80 -9.04 9.70 -5.70
C VAL A 80 -9.75 8.72 -6.63
N SER A 81 -9.86 9.10 -7.91
CA SER A 81 -10.43 8.31 -8.99
C SER A 81 -9.41 7.83 -10.02
N VAL A 82 -8.15 8.25 -9.89
CA VAL A 82 -7.03 7.89 -10.77
C VAL A 82 -5.79 7.67 -9.91
N PRO A 83 -4.96 6.64 -10.19
CA PRO A 83 -3.73 6.44 -9.44
C PRO A 83 -2.80 7.65 -9.54
N PRO A 84 -2.14 8.06 -8.44
CA PRO A 84 -1.09 9.07 -8.53
C PRO A 84 0.09 8.61 -9.40
N ASP A 85 0.90 9.55 -9.89
CA ASP A 85 2.05 9.23 -10.74
C ASP A 85 2.98 8.20 -10.09
N GLY A 86 3.32 7.16 -10.85
CA GLY A 86 4.17 6.05 -10.39
C GLY A 86 3.47 5.02 -9.50
N TRP A 87 2.16 5.15 -9.25
CA TRP A 87 1.35 4.14 -8.58
C TRP A 87 0.65 3.24 -9.59
N ARG A 88 0.65 1.94 -9.31
CA ARG A 88 -0.08 0.94 -10.09
C ARG A 88 -1.43 0.65 -9.45
N GLU A 89 -2.50 0.65 -10.23
CA GLU A 89 -3.81 0.22 -9.74
C GLU A 89 -3.84 -1.30 -9.50
N ILE A 90 -4.42 -1.70 -8.38
CA ILE A 90 -4.75 -3.09 -8.04
C ILE A 90 -6.24 -3.22 -7.72
N VAL A 91 -6.83 -4.34 -8.10
CA VAL A 91 -8.26 -4.59 -7.85
C VAL A 91 -8.47 -5.13 -6.43
N GLU A 92 -7.55 -5.95 -5.94
CA GLU A 92 -7.64 -6.57 -4.62
C GLU A 92 -6.27 -6.61 -3.93
N LEU A 93 -6.30 -6.51 -2.60
CA LEU A 93 -5.17 -6.84 -1.75
C LEU A 93 -5.15 -8.37 -1.66
N GLU A 94 -4.06 -9.04 -2.04
CA GLU A 94 -3.95 -10.45 -1.65
C GLU A 94 -3.71 -10.50 -0.15
N PHE A 95 -4.59 -11.25 0.51
CA PHE A 95 -4.58 -11.65 1.92
C PHE A 95 -3.51 -11.03 2.82
N THR A 96 -3.97 -10.11 3.67
CA THR A 96 -3.29 -9.72 4.89
C THR A 96 -3.74 -10.66 6.01
N PHE A 97 -2.79 -11.29 6.73
CA PHE A 97 -3.07 -12.18 7.86
C PHE A 97 -2.91 -11.42 9.18
#